data_AF-A0A966TY13-F1
#
_entry.id   AF-A0A966TY13-F1
#
_cell.length_a   1.000
_cell.length_b   1.000
_cell.length_c   1.000
_cell.angle_alpha   90.00
_cell.angle_beta   90.00
_cell.angle_gamma   90.00
#
_symmetry.space_group_name_H-M   'P 1'
#
loop_
_entity.id
_entity.type
_entity.pdbx_description
1 polymer ?
#
loop_
_entity_poly.entity_id
_entity_poly.type
_entity_poly.pdbx_seq_one_letter_code
_entity_poly.pdbx_strand_id
1 'polypeptide(L)'
;MNELRFDWYSSVTDGVLYDKALEYADQHLSTLPFKRGVKPEKRQQLIHSFFVQIFSAFYSAYYQMPKGDGWVKVPLGNDAYTTSLAKYPNKILGSAGYAQGSVQFLEDNNLVEVDKGNENKGYSKVRPINQLSQLMDSIGFRWMPREVLPADQSIILRDRKEKESKSKKIKYTKFTVPLPDTEEIKAEQQIIHTVNRCLQRHCFSLNISDQQLTQLAEGISEKALAKAKNNKQWDTEEDQIGFLDFSRTQIKRIYARGDTKLGGRFYHGWWQHVPSHVRQHIEIDGYKTVEIDFSGMSLRLLYARDKL
;
A
#
# COMPACT_ATOMS: atom_id res chain seq x y z
N MET A 1 -10.57 -5.47 -10.62
CA MET A 1 -9.73 -4.26 -10.48
C MET A 1 -8.29 -4.76 -10.30
N ASN A 2 -7.26 -3.94 -10.12
CA ASN A 2 -5.98 -4.47 -9.62
C ASN A 2 -6.02 -4.32 -8.10
N GLU A 3 -6.48 -5.35 -7.39
CA GLU A 3 -6.57 -5.31 -5.94
C GLU A 3 -5.15 -5.37 -5.34
N LEU A 4 -4.87 -4.56 -4.34
CA LEU A 4 -3.59 -4.58 -3.64
C LEU A 4 -3.58 -5.60 -2.51
N ARG A 5 -2.38 -6.00 -2.12
CA ARG A 5 -2.16 -6.82 -0.93
C ARG A 5 -2.45 -6.01 0.34
N PHE A 6 -3.09 -6.62 1.32
CA PHE A 6 -3.58 -5.92 2.51
C PHE A 6 -2.49 -5.19 3.31
N ASP A 7 -1.26 -5.70 3.32
CA ASP A 7 -0.09 -5.11 4.00
C ASP A 7 0.49 -3.89 3.28
N TRP A 8 0.02 -3.58 2.07
CA TRP A 8 0.46 -2.39 1.33
C TRP A 8 -0.36 -1.14 1.64
N TYR A 9 -1.39 -1.27 2.46
CA TYR A 9 -2.14 -0.14 3.01
C TYR A 9 -1.50 0.30 4.33
N SER A 10 -1.62 1.57 4.68
CA SER A 10 -1.17 2.08 5.98
C SER A 10 -2.21 1.77 7.05
N SER A 11 -1.78 1.28 8.21
CA SER A 11 -2.67 1.02 9.35
C SER A 11 -3.12 2.33 10.03
N VAL A 12 -4.39 2.42 10.43
CA VAL A 12 -4.86 3.51 11.30
C VAL A 12 -4.32 3.34 12.72
N THR A 13 -4.15 4.43 13.45
CA THR A 13 -3.61 4.41 14.83
C THR A 13 -4.64 4.70 15.90
N ASP A 14 -5.79 5.27 15.54
CA ASP A 14 -6.87 5.62 16.47
C ASP A 14 -8.23 5.72 15.77
N GLY A 15 -9.25 6.02 16.57
CA GLY A 15 -10.60 6.29 16.11
C GLY A 15 -11.44 5.04 15.88
N VAL A 16 -12.68 5.25 15.40
CA VAL A 16 -13.73 4.23 15.35
C VAL A 16 -13.31 2.98 14.57
N LEU A 17 -12.55 3.13 13.48
CA LEU A 17 -12.06 1.99 12.69
C LEU A 17 -11.03 1.16 13.47
N TYR A 18 -10.12 1.83 14.18
CA TYR A 18 -9.10 1.20 15.02
C TYR A 18 -9.75 0.46 16.19
N ASP A 19 -10.65 1.12 16.91
CA ASP A 19 -11.34 0.55 18.07
C ASP A 19 -12.15 -0.68 17.68
N LYS A 20 -12.87 -0.62 16.53
CA LYS A 20 -13.60 -1.78 16.02
C LYS A 20 -12.69 -2.92 15.56
N ALA A 21 -11.55 -2.62 14.96
CA ALA A 21 -10.58 -3.65 14.60
C ALA A 21 -10.08 -4.39 15.85
N LEU A 22 -9.78 -3.68 16.94
CA LEU A 22 -9.36 -4.29 18.20
C LEU A 22 -10.49 -5.09 18.87
N GLU A 23 -11.73 -4.57 18.86
CA GLU A 23 -12.90 -5.28 19.40
C GLU A 23 -13.07 -6.66 18.73
N TYR A 24 -13.05 -6.71 17.40
CA TYR A 24 -13.14 -7.99 16.69
C TYR A 24 -11.90 -8.87 16.88
N ALA A 25 -10.71 -8.28 17.05
CA ALA A 25 -9.50 -9.03 17.36
C ALA A 25 -9.60 -9.73 18.73
N ASP A 26 -10.15 -9.05 19.74
CA ASP A 26 -10.37 -9.59 21.08
C ASP A 26 -11.47 -10.67 21.09
N GLN A 27 -12.55 -10.45 20.35
CA GLN A 27 -13.57 -11.48 20.12
C GLN A 27 -12.94 -12.73 19.48
N HIS A 28 -12.12 -12.56 18.44
CA HIS A 28 -11.42 -13.68 17.82
C HIS A 28 -10.51 -14.40 18.83
N LEU A 29 -9.69 -13.66 19.58
CA LEU A 29 -8.81 -14.21 20.61
C LEU A 29 -9.56 -15.07 21.64
N SER A 30 -10.76 -14.64 22.04
CA SER A 30 -11.61 -15.37 23.00
C SER A 30 -12.10 -16.72 22.50
N THR A 31 -12.24 -16.89 21.18
CA THR A 31 -12.68 -18.15 20.57
C THR A 31 -11.56 -19.18 20.42
N LEU A 32 -10.30 -18.73 20.50
CA LEU A 32 -9.18 -19.61 20.21
C LEU A 32 -8.68 -20.37 21.45
N PRO A 33 -8.31 -21.65 21.32
CA PRO A 33 -7.80 -22.41 22.45
C PRO A 33 -6.44 -21.87 22.94
N PHE A 34 -6.13 -22.15 24.21
CA PHE A 34 -4.79 -21.97 24.76
C PHE A 34 -3.81 -22.91 24.07
N LYS A 35 -2.83 -22.36 23.34
CA LYS A 35 -1.75 -23.14 22.72
C LYS A 35 -0.50 -23.09 23.60
N ARG A 36 0.03 -24.24 23.97
CA ARG A 36 1.35 -24.34 24.64
C ARG A 36 2.45 -23.84 23.69
N GLY A 37 3.36 -23.02 24.20
CA GLY A 37 4.62 -22.65 23.50
C GLY A 37 4.68 -21.25 22.87
N VAL A 38 3.56 -20.54 22.70
CA VAL A 38 3.58 -19.12 22.26
C VAL A 38 3.23 -18.22 23.43
N LYS A 39 4.05 -17.19 23.69
CA LYS A 39 3.75 -16.17 24.70
C LYS A 39 2.39 -15.52 24.38
N PRO A 40 1.43 -15.49 25.31
CA PRO A 40 0.09 -14.92 25.08
C PRO A 40 0.13 -13.49 24.52
N GLU A 41 1.01 -12.63 25.05
CA GLU A 41 1.20 -11.25 24.60
C GLU A 41 1.59 -11.15 23.12
N LYS A 42 2.55 -11.96 22.67
CA LYS A 42 2.99 -11.96 21.27
C LYS A 42 1.88 -12.42 20.33
N ARG A 43 1.07 -13.38 20.76
CA ARG A 43 -0.10 -13.86 20.00
C ARG A 43 -1.13 -12.73 19.87
N GLN A 44 -1.45 -12.07 20.97
CA GLN A 44 -2.37 -10.94 20.98
C GLN A 44 -1.90 -9.84 20.05
N GLN A 45 -0.64 -9.44 20.14
CA GLN A 45 -0.04 -8.42 19.26
C GLN A 45 -0.16 -8.76 17.76
N LEU A 46 0.14 -10.01 17.37
CA LEU A 46 0.05 -10.43 15.96
C LEU A 46 -1.38 -10.46 15.43
N ILE A 47 -2.35 -10.84 16.26
CA ILE A 47 -3.76 -10.84 15.88
C ILE A 47 -4.29 -9.40 15.81
N HIS A 48 -4.02 -8.58 16.83
CA HIS A 48 -4.37 -7.16 16.84
C HIS A 48 -3.80 -6.44 15.61
N SER A 49 -2.50 -6.62 15.31
CA SER A 49 -1.88 -5.99 14.14
C SER A 49 -2.52 -6.45 12.84
N PHE A 50 -2.89 -7.73 12.71
CA PHE A 50 -3.57 -8.24 11.53
C PHE A 50 -4.94 -7.59 11.35
N PHE A 51 -5.76 -7.53 12.41
CA PHE A 51 -7.09 -6.94 12.36
C PHE A 51 -7.04 -5.44 12.03
N VAL A 52 -6.15 -4.68 12.68
CA VAL A 52 -5.97 -3.25 12.37
C VAL A 52 -5.53 -3.07 10.91
N GLN A 53 -4.59 -3.87 10.43
CA GLN A 53 -4.10 -3.81 9.06
C GLN A 53 -5.19 -4.14 8.04
N ILE A 54 -5.96 -5.23 8.25
CA ILE A 54 -7.00 -5.64 7.29
C ILE A 54 -8.20 -4.69 7.29
N PHE A 55 -8.61 -4.16 8.45
CA PHE A 55 -9.67 -3.15 8.52
C PHE A 55 -9.25 -1.83 7.84
N SER A 56 -8.00 -1.42 8.04
CA SER A 56 -7.42 -0.25 7.36
C SER A 56 -7.37 -0.45 5.84
N ALA A 57 -7.01 -1.67 5.40
CA ALA A 57 -7.01 -2.04 4.00
C ALA A 57 -8.43 -2.03 3.40
N PHE A 58 -9.42 -2.59 4.10
CA PHE A 58 -10.82 -2.54 3.67
C PHE A 58 -11.31 -1.11 3.53
N TYR A 59 -11.10 -0.26 4.51
CA TYR A 59 -11.52 1.14 4.45
C TYR A 59 -10.87 1.87 3.26
N SER A 60 -9.56 1.68 3.06
CA SER A 60 -8.82 2.35 1.99
C SER A 60 -9.24 1.83 0.60
N ALA A 61 -9.45 0.52 0.44
CA ALA A 61 -9.96 -0.08 -0.78
C ALA A 61 -11.43 0.31 -1.06
N TYR A 62 -12.24 0.49 -0.02
CA TYR A 62 -13.64 0.90 -0.13
C TYR A 62 -13.78 2.37 -0.61
N TYR A 63 -12.89 3.24 -0.15
CA TYR A 63 -12.88 4.67 -0.47
C TYR A 63 -11.86 5.10 -1.53
N GLN A 64 -11.18 4.15 -2.19
CA GLN A 64 -10.34 4.47 -3.34
C GLN A 64 -11.18 5.07 -4.49
N MET A 65 -10.57 5.85 -5.38
CA MET A 65 -11.24 6.47 -6.52
C MET A 65 -10.68 5.94 -7.84
N PRO A 66 -11.49 5.36 -8.75
CA PRO A 66 -12.94 5.16 -8.66
C PRO A 66 -13.36 4.25 -7.50
N LYS A 67 -14.58 4.51 -6.97
CA LYS A 67 -15.12 3.81 -5.79
C LYS A 67 -14.88 2.31 -5.92
N GLY A 68 -14.07 1.77 -5.03
CA GLY A 68 -13.75 0.36 -5.00
C GLY A 68 -14.91 -0.46 -4.45
N ASP A 69 -14.85 -1.76 -4.71
CA ASP A 69 -15.75 -2.78 -4.16
C ASP A 69 -15.22 -3.39 -2.84
N GLY A 70 -14.17 -2.77 -2.27
CA GLY A 70 -13.57 -3.16 -0.99
C GLY A 70 -12.72 -4.43 -1.04
N TRP A 71 -12.48 -5.02 -2.23
CA TRP A 71 -11.65 -6.21 -2.33
C TRP A 71 -10.17 -5.92 -2.05
N VAL A 72 -9.59 -6.77 -1.21
CA VAL A 72 -8.19 -6.73 -0.84
C VAL A 72 -7.59 -8.13 -1.00
N LYS A 73 -6.38 -8.23 -1.58
CA LYS A 73 -5.65 -9.51 -1.65
C LYS A 73 -5.11 -9.86 -0.26
N VAL A 74 -5.47 -11.05 0.23
CA VAL A 74 -4.98 -11.61 1.49
C VAL A 74 -4.35 -12.96 1.20
N PRO A 75 -3.01 -13.03 1.09
CA PRO A 75 -2.33 -14.32 0.99
C PRO A 75 -2.59 -15.15 2.23
N LEU A 76 -3.11 -16.36 2.03
CA LEU A 76 -3.38 -17.30 3.12
C LEU A 76 -2.34 -18.43 3.18
N GLY A 77 -1.43 -18.53 2.21
CA GLY A 77 -0.37 -19.54 2.19
C GLY A 77 0.80 -19.23 3.14
N ASN A 78 1.43 -20.27 3.71
CA ASN A 78 2.59 -20.13 4.59
C ASN A 78 3.81 -19.49 3.91
N ASP A 79 3.96 -19.70 2.61
CA ASP A 79 5.03 -19.17 1.77
C ASP A 79 5.05 -17.64 1.70
N ALA A 80 3.88 -17.01 1.86
CA ALA A 80 3.72 -15.56 1.77
C ALA A 80 4.23 -14.79 3.01
N TYR A 81 4.48 -15.47 4.14
CA TYR A 81 4.79 -14.81 5.42
C TYR A 81 6.25 -14.98 5.85
N THR A 82 6.74 -14.04 6.65
CA THR A 82 8.09 -13.99 7.19
C THR A 82 8.10 -13.35 8.58
N THR A 83 9.15 -13.61 9.33
CA THR A 83 9.49 -12.90 10.57
C THR A 83 10.52 -11.77 10.35
N SER A 84 11.06 -11.66 9.14
CA SER A 84 12.08 -10.66 8.79
C SER A 84 11.90 -10.19 7.34
N LEU A 85 11.51 -8.93 7.17
CA LEU A 85 11.43 -8.29 5.85
C LEU A 85 12.82 -7.96 5.29
N ALA A 86 13.82 -7.72 6.14
CA ALA A 86 15.21 -7.52 5.72
C ALA A 86 15.73 -8.71 4.90
N LYS A 87 15.40 -9.95 5.31
CA LYS A 87 15.78 -11.18 4.59
C LYS A 87 14.84 -11.51 3.43
N TYR A 88 13.54 -11.27 3.62
CA TYR A 88 12.50 -11.68 2.66
C TYR A 88 11.56 -10.51 2.34
N PRO A 89 12.02 -9.49 1.59
CA PRO A 89 11.30 -8.23 1.44
C PRO A 89 10.03 -8.31 0.57
N ASN A 90 9.80 -9.42 -0.14
CA ASN A 90 8.56 -9.65 -0.90
C ASN A 90 7.46 -10.32 -0.06
N LYS A 91 7.77 -10.76 1.17
CA LYS A 91 6.84 -11.46 2.06
C LYS A 91 6.10 -10.48 2.97
N ILE A 92 5.14 -11.00 3.72
CA ILE A 92 4.36 -10.28 4.73
C ILE A 92 4.96 -10.55 6.10
N LEU A 93 5.18 -9.50 6.90
CA LEU A 93 5.60 -9.67 8.28
C LEU A 93 4.44 -10.23 9.10
N GLY A 94 4.57 -11.45 9.63
CA GLY A 94 3.52 -12.08 10.43
C GLY A 94 3.46 -13.60 10.29
N SER A 95 2.26 -14.16 10.46
CA SER A 95 2.00 -15.61 10.41
C SER A 95 0.75 -15.92 9.61
N ALA A 96 0.89 -16.81 8.62
CA ALA A 96 -0.23 -17.28 7.82
C ALA A 96 -1.31 -17.94 8.66
N GLY A 97 -0.95 -18.69 9.72
CA GLY A 97 -1.93 -19.34 10.58
C GLY A 97 -2.83 -18.35 11.33
N TYR A 98 -2.30 -17.19 11.73
CA TYR A 98 -3.12 -16.14 12.34
C TYR A 98 -3.97 -15.42 11.30
N ALA A 99 -3.43 -15.14 10.11
CA ALA A 99 -4.21 -14.56 9.02
C ALA A 99 -5.37 -15.47 8.59
N GLN A 100 -5.11 -16.77 8.39
CA GLN A 100 -6.12 -17.78 8.08
C GLN A 100 -7.21 -17.85 9.15
N GLY A 101 -6.82 -18.00 10.42
CA GLY A 101 -7.79 -18.08 11.53
C GLY A 101 -8.63 -16.82 11.67
N SER A 102 -8.02 -15.64 11.46
CA SER A 102 -8.70 -14.35 11.55
C SER A 102 -9.68 -14.16 10.38
N VAL A 103 -9.29 -14.50 9.15
CA VAL A 103 -10.18 -14.43 7.98
C VAL A 103 -11.33 -15.43 8.12
N GLN A 104 -11.06 -16.65 8.58
CA GLN A 104 -12.12 -17.65 8.82
C GLN A 104 -13.11 -17.15 9.87
N PHE A 105 -12.62 -16.58 10.98
CA PHE A 105 -13.50 -15.99 11.99
C PHE A 105 -14.38 -14.87 11.42
N LEU A 106 -13.83 -13.99 10.59
CA LEU A 106 -14.61 -12.93 9.95
C LEU A 106 -15.67 -13.51 8.98
N GLU A 107 -15.32 -14.56 8.23
CA GLU A 107 -16.22 -15.25 7.30
C GLU A 107 -17.37 -15.95 8.05
N ASP A 108 -17.04 -16.70 9.11
CA ASP A 108 -18.01 -17.44 9.94
C ASP A 108 -19.03 -16.52 10.62
N ASN A 109 -18.62 -15.28 10.92
CA ASN A 109 -19.50 -14.24 11.49
C ASN A 109 -20.22 -13.40 10.42
N ASN A 110 -20.14 -13.77 9.13
CA ASN A 110 -20.73 -13.05 8.00
C ASN A 110 -20.30 -11.57 7.91
N LEU A 111 -19.06 -11.26 8.29
CA LEU A 111 -18.49 -9.90 8.24
C LEU A 111 -17.70 -9.65 6.96
N VAL A 112 -17.21 -10.72 6.32
CA VAL A 112 -16.47 -10.65 5.05
C VAL A 112 -16.96 -11.68 4.05
N GLU A 113 -16.77 -11.37 2.77
CA GLU A 113 -16.86 -12.33 1.68
C GLU A 113 -15.44 -12.71 1.22
N VAL A 114 -15.20 -13.99 0.95
CA VAL A 114 -13.90 -14.52 0.54
C VAL A 114 -13.99 -15.15 -0.85
N ASP A 115 -13.27 -14.59 -1.82
CA ASP A 115 -13.00 -15.24 -3.11
C ASP A 115 -11.67 -16.00 -3.02
N LYS A 116 -11.76 -17.33 -2.90
CA LYS A 116 -10.60 -18.20 -2.67
C LYS A 116 -9.67 -18.22 -3.88
N GLY A 117 -8.40 -17.91 -3.61
CA GLY A 117 -7.31 -18.02 -4.57
C GLY A 117 -6.93 -19.47 -4.85
N ASN A 118 -6.22 -19.68 -5.96
CA ASN A 118 -5.57 -20.94 -6.30
C ASN A 118 -4.36 -20.66 -7.21
N GLU A 119 -3.61 -21.68 -7.62
CA GLU A 119 -2.40 -21.52 -8.46
C GLU A 119 -2.66 -20.72 -9.76
N ASN A 120 -3.88 -20.81 -10.31
CA ASN A 120 -4.28 -20.09 -11.52
C ASN A 120 -4.85 -18.69 -11.23
N LYS A 121 -5.53 -18.51 -10.09
CA LYS A 121 -6.22 -17.28 -9.69
C LYS A 121 -5.35 -16.33 -8.85
N GLY A 122 -4.24 -16.82 -8.30
CA GLY A 122 -3.38 -16.07 -7.38
C GLY A 122 -3.89 -16.11 -5.93
N TYR A 123 -3.65 -15.03 -5.17
CA TYR A 123 -4.05 -14.92 -3.77
C TYR A 123 -5.57 -14.84 -3.58
N SER A 124 -6.03 -15.29 -2.41
CA SER A 124 -7.42 -15.06 -1.99
C SER A 124 -7.70 -13.57 -1.89
N LYS A 125 -8.92 -13.18 -2.23
CA LYS A 125 -9.42 -11.82 -2.05
C LYS A 125 -10.48 -11.84 -0.96
N VAL A 126 -10.51 -10.78 -0.16
CA VAL A 126 -11.48 -10.60 0.93
C VAL A 126 -12.06 -9.20 0.85
N ARG A 127 -13.36 -9.04 1.07
CA ARG A 127 -14.01 -7.72 1.17
C ARG A 127 -14.97 -7.66 2.36
N PRO A 128 -15.20 -6.47 2.95
CA PRO A 128 -16.19 -6.30 4.00
C PRO A 128 -17.61 -6.43 3.44
N ILE A 129 -18.52 -7.06 4.20
CA ILE A 129 -19.95 -7.17 3.89
C ILE A 129 -20.78 -6.86 5.13
N ASN A 130 -22.11 -6.78 4.97
CA ASN A 130 -23.07 -6.65 6.07
C ASN A 130 -22.68 -5.55 7.08
N GLN A 131 -22.55 -5.90 8.36
CA GLN A 131 -22.19 -4.97 9.44
C GLN A 131 -20.85 -4.27 9.19
N LEU A 132 -19.87 -4.95 8.60
CA LEU A 132 -18.56 -4.36 8.36
C LEU A 132 -18.59 -3.36 7.19
N SER A 133 -19.39 -3.61 6.15
CA SER A 133 -19.64 -2.63 5.09
C SER A 133 -20.42 -1.42 5.60
N GLN A 134 -21.43 -1.65 6.44
CA GLN A 134 -22.21 -0.59 7.09
C GLN A 134 -21.33 0.27 8.01
N LEU A 135 -20.36 -0.35 8.70
CA LEU A 135 -19.36 0.39 9.46
C LEU A 135 -18.58 1.35 8.56
N MET A 136 -18.09 0.90 7.40
CA MET A 136 -17.39 1.78 6.46
C MET A 136 -18.28 2.96 6.06
N ASP A 137 -19.53 2.69 5.63
CA ASP A 137 -20.47 3.74 5.26
C ASP A 137 -20.76 4.73 6.39
N SER A 138 -20.90 4.24 7.63
CA SER A 138 -21.15 5.08 8.81
C SER A 138 -19.97 5.99 9.15
N ILE A 139 -18.75 5.54 8.88
CA ILE A 139 -17.54 6.35 9.01
C ILE A 139 -17.52 7.39 7.87
N GLY A 140 -17.86 7.01 6.65
CA GLY A 140 -17.78 7.92 5.51
C GLY A 140 -16.33 8.20 5.09
N PHE A 141 -16.16 8.93 3.99
CA PHE A 141 -14.83 9.29 3.49
C PHE A 141 -14.22 10.43 4.32
N ARG A 142 -13.32 10.09 5.23
CA ARG A 142 -12.59 11.04 6.09
C ARG A 142 -11.10 10.71 6.22
N TRP A 143 -10.32 11.74 6.51
CA TRP A 143 -8.92 11.59 6.90
C TRP A 143 -8.82 10.94 8.30
N MET A 144 -7.82 10.08 8.48
CA MET A 144 -7.55 9.38 9.74
C MET A 144 -6.04 9.36 9.99
N PRO A 145 -5.59 9.52 11.24
CA PRO A 145 -4.20 9.28 11.64
C PRO A 145 -3.76 7.85 11.31
N ARG A 146 -2.55 7.72 10.76
CA ARG A 146 -1.99 6.42 10.36
C ARG A 146 -0.59 6.21 10.85
N GLU A 147 -0.21 4.94 10.94
CA GLU A 147 1.10 4.52 11.37
C GLU A 147 2.14 5.03 10.39
N VAL A 148 3.19 5.62 10.95
CA VAL A 148 4.32 6.09 10.17
C VAL A 148 5.08 4.89 9.64
N LEU A 149 5.37 4.90 8.35
CA LEU A 149 6.16 3.89 7.68
C LEU A 149 7.50 3.71 8.41
N PRO A 150 7.80 2.48 8.89
CA PRO A 150 9.06 2.19 9.55
C PRO A 150 10.27 2.54 8.68
N ALA A 151 11.34 3.04 9.31
CA ALA A 151 12.53 3.49 8.60
C ALA A 151 13.15 2.36 7.73
N ASP A 152 13.19 1.14 8.25
CA ASP A 152 13.70 -0.05 7.55
C ASP A 152 12.86 -0.47 6.33
N GLN A 153 11.65 0.07 6.18
CA GLN A 153 10.73 -0.17 5.05
C GLN A 153 10.61 1.02 4.09
N SER A 154 11.36 2.11 4.35
CA SER A 154 11.30 3.35 3.57
C SER A 154 12.05 3.30 2.23
N ILE A 155 12.94 2.32 2.07
CA ILE A 155 13.70 2.08 0.84
C ILE A 155 13.38 0.68 0.31
N ILE A 156 13.22 0.58 -1.00
CA ILE A 156 13.00 -0.68 -1.72
C ILE A 156 14.10 -0.83 -2.76
N LEU A 157 14.81 -1.96 -2.75
CA LEU A 157 15.74 -2.33 -3.81
C LEU A 157 15.09 -3.35 -4.75
N ARG A 158 14.75 -2.92 -5.96
CA ARG A 158 14.15 -3.81 -6.98
C ARG A 158 15.24 -4.37 -7.88
N ASP A 159 15.16 -5.66 -8.18
CA ASP A 159 15.89 -6.29 -9.26
C ASP A 159 14.91 -6.86 -10.32
N ARG A 160 15.45 -7.35 -11.43
CA ARG A 160 14.67 -7.89 -12.54
C ARG A 160 15.29 -9.16 -13.10
N LYS A 161 14.44 -10.14 -13.42
CA LYS A 161 14.79 -11.36 -14.15
C LYS A 161 14.08 -11.37 -15.49
N GLU A 162 14.77 -11.77 -16.55
CA GLU A 162 14.15 -11.94 -17.86
C GLU A 162 13.13 -13.07 -17.82
N LYS A 163 11.96 -12.85 -18.43
CA LYS A 163 10.96 -13.90 -18.64
C LYS A 163 11.33 -14.66 -19.90
N GLU A 164 11.39 -15.98 -19.80
CA GLU A 164 11.48 -16.84 -20.97
C GLU A 164 10.26 -16.58 -21.87
N SER A 165 10.52 -16.12 -23.09
CA SER A 165 9.47 -15.81 -24.07
C SER A 165 9.86 -16.31 -25.44
N LYS A 166 8.91 -16.96 -26.13
CA LYS A 166 9.03 -17.32 -27.55
C LYS A 166 8.91 -16.10 -28.49
N SER A 167 8.64 -14.90 -27.96
CA SER A 167 8.48 -13.67 -28.74
C SER A 167 9.78 -12.87 -28.81
N LYS A 168 9.98 -12.09 -29.88
CA LYS A 168 11.14 -11.18 -30.03
C LYS A 168 11.22 -10.05 -28.99
N LYS A 169 10.16 -9.82 -28.20
CA LYS A 169 10.15 -8.77 -27.16
C LYS A 169 10.68 -9.34 -25.84
N ILE A 170 11.82 -8.83 -25.39
CA ILE A 170 12.36 -9.11 -24.06
C ILE A 170 11.37 -8.59 -23.01
N LYS A 171 10.98 -9.45 -22.08
CA LYS A 171 10.12 -9.12 -20.95
C LYS A 171 10.86 -9.42 -19.66
N TYR A 172 10.57 -8.67 -18.61
CA TYR A 172 11.19 -8.82 -17.29
C TYR A 172 10.12 -8.99 -16.21
N THR A 173 10.41 -9.83 -15.22
CA THR A 173 9.73 -9.85 -13.93
C THR A 173 10.60 -9.09 -12.94
N LYS A 174 10.01 -8.12 -12.23
CA LYS A 174 10.70 -7.39 -11.15
C LYS A 174 10.33 -7.99 -9.80
N PHE A 175 11.29 -7.96 -8.87
CA PHE A 175 11.12 -8.45 -7.51
C PHE A 175 12.01 -7.63 -6.57
N THR A 176 11.66 -7.56 -5.28
CA THR A 176 12.50 -6.88 -4.29
C THR A 176 13.64 -7.81 -3.84
N VAL A 177 14.82 -7.26 -3.63
CA VAL A 177 15.97 -7.94 -3.04
C VAL A 177 16.36 -7.27 -1.72
N PRO A 178 17.04 -7.97 -0.79
CA PRO A 178 17.55 -7.38 0.44
C PRO A 178 18.41 -6.15 0.17
N LEU A 179 18.25 -5.13 1.00
CA LEU A 179 19.10 -3.95 0.96
C LEU A 179 20.51 -4.29 1.51
N PRO A 180 21.57 -3.67 0.96
CA PRO A 180 22.88 -3.67 1.59
C PRO A 180 22.80 -3.07 3.00
N ASP A 181 23.39 -3.75 3.98
CA ASP A 181 23.50 -3.25 5.35
C ASP A 181 24.69 -2.29 5.44
N THR A 182 24.47 -1.03 5.08
CA THR A 182 25.46 0.05 5.18
C THR A 182 24.91 1.24 5.97
N GLU A 183 25.80 2.01 6.58
CA GLU A 183 25.42 3.18 7.37
C GLU A 183 24.80 4.28 6.51
N GLU A 184 25.19 4.39 5.23
CA GLU A 184 24.59 5.34 4.29
C GLU A 184 23.11 5.02 4.05
N ILE A 185 22.77 3.74 3.87
CA ILE A 185 21.39 3.29 3.67
C ILE A 185 20.57 3.54 4.94
N LYS A 186 21.12 3.24 6.12
CA LYS A 186 20.45 3.53 7.40
C LYS A 186 20.20 5.02 7.59
N ALA A 187 21.19 5.87 7.29
CA ALA A 187 21.04 7.32 7.38
C ALA A 187 19.93 7.83 6.44
N GLU A 188 19.91 7.32 5.20
CA GLU A 188 18.87 7.66 4.23
C GLU A 188 17.47 7.21 4.70
N GLN A 189 17.36 6.00 5.24
CA GLN A 189 16.11 5.50 5.82
C GLN A 189 15.57 6.42 6.93
N GLN A 190 16.45 6.95 7.79
CA GLN A 190 16.05 7.88 8.86
C GLN A 190 15.60 9.24 8.32
N ILE A 191 16.24 9.74 7.26
CA ILE A 191 15.81 10.97 6.59
C ILE A 191 14.41 10.78 6.01
N ILE A 192 14.17 9.70 5.28
CA ILE A 192 12.85 9.43 4.68
C ILE A 192 11.79 9.20 5.77
N HIS A 193 12.13 8.50 6.85
CA HIS A 193 11.25 8.34 7.99
C HIS A 193 10.86 9.69 8.61
N THR A 194 11.81 10.62 8.76
CA THR A 194 11.55 11.98 9.24
C THR A 194 10.59 12.75 8.33
N VAL A 195 10.78 12.63 7.01
CA VAL A 195 9.85 13.21 6.03
C VAL A 195 8.46 12.59 6.16
N ASN A 196 8.35 11.27 6.24
CA ASN A 196 7.06 10.59 6.39
C ASN A 196 6.35 10.95 7.70
N ARG A 197 7.09 11.12 8.82
CA ARG A 197 6.54 11.65 10.07
C ARG A 197 5.94 13.05 9.89
N CYS A 198 6.57 13.91 9.08
CA CYS A 198 6.04 15.21 8.75
C CYS A 198 4.75 15.07 7.93
N LEU A 199 4.81 14.31 6.82
CA LEU A 199 3.66 14.10 5.94
C LEU A 199 2.44 13.52 6.68
N GLN A 200 2.64 12.58 7.62
CA GLN A 200 1.53 12.01 8.39
C GLN A 200 0.80 12.99 9.32
N ARG A 201 1.40 14.14 9.64
CA ARG A 201 0.76 15.16 10.48
C ARG A 201 -0.16 16.09 9.69
N HIS A 202 -0.15 15.98 8.37
CA HIS A 202 -0.83 16.91 7.48
C HIS A 202 -1.95 16.21 6.68
N CYS A 203 -3.03 16.93 6.45
CA CYS A 203 -4.14 16.49 5.63
C CYS A 203 -3.89 16.91 4.17
N PHE A 204 -3.68 15.94 3.29
CA PHE A 204 -3.59 16.16 1.85
C PHE A 204 -4.97 15.92 1.23
N SER A 205 -5.52 16.94 0.55
CA SER A 205 -6.86 16.87 -0.04
C SER A 205 -6.90 17.47 -1.45
N LEU A 206 -8.03 17.29 -2.15
CA LEU A 206 -8.33 17.95 -3.42
C LEU A 206 -9.50 18.91 -3.23
N ASN A 207 -9.29 20.19 -3.52
CA ASN A 207 -10.34 21.20 -3.54
C ASN A 207 -11.08 21.18 -4.88
N ILE A 208 -11.90 20.15 -5.06
CA ILE A 208 -12.78 19.95 -6.20
C ILE A 208 -14.15 19.47 -5.68
N SER A 209 -15.21 19.75 -6.44
CA SER A 209 -16.57 19.28 -6.12
C SER A 209 -16.71 17.76 -6.30
N ASP A 210 -17.73 17.16 -5.68
CA ASP A 210 -18.06 15.73 -5.85
C ASP A 210 -18.28 15.34 -7.33
N GLN A 211 -18.87 16.25 -8.12
CA GLN A 211 -19.04 16.03 -9.57
C GLN A 211 -17.68 15.95 -10.28
N GLN A 212 -16.75 16.84 -9.96
CA GLN A 212 -15.40 16.83 -10.52
C GLN A 212 -14.59 15.62 -10.02
N LEU A 213 -14.78 15.21 -8.78
CA LEU A 213 -14.18 14.00 -8.23
C LEU A 213 -14.67 12.74 -8.98
N THR A 214 -15.97 12.70 -9.31
CA THR A 214 -16.57 11.63 -10.12
C THR A 214 -15.98 11.59 -11.53
N GLN A 215 -15.85 12.74 -12.20
CA GLN A 215 -15.22 12.84 -13.51
C GLN A 215 -13.74 12.42 -13.48
N LEU A 216 -13.01 12.79 -12.42
CA LEU A 216 -11.64 12.36 -12.20
C LEU A 216 -11.55 10.84 -12.08
N ALA A 217 -12.43 10.23 -11.27
CA ALA A 217 -12.52 8.80 -11.10
C ALA A 217 -12.79 8.08 -12.43
N GLU A 218 -13.75 8.55 -13.24
CA GLU A 218 -14.04 8.02 -14.57
C GLU A 218 -12.80 8.09 -15.48
N GLY A 219 -12.15 9.25 -15.55
CA GLY A 219 -10.94 9.43 -16.35
C GLY A 219 -9.76 8.55 -15.91
N ILE A 220 -9.66 8.23 -14.62
CA ILE A 220 -8.67 7.27 -14.09
C ILE A 220 -9.02 5.85 -14.56
N SER A 221 -10.28 5.46 -14.42
CA SER A 221 -10.83 4.17 -14.89
C SER A 221 -10.56 3.95 -16.39
N GLU A 222 -10.91 4.92 -17.22
CA GLU A 222 -10.70 4.84 -18.67
C GLU A 222 -9.23 4.70 -19.03
N LYS A 223 -8.36 5.49 -18.40
CA LYS A 223 -6.91 5.39 -18.61
C LYS A 223 -6.37 4.04 -18.15
N ALA A 224 -6.87 3.48 -17.04
CA ALA A 224 -6.48 2.16 -16.58
C ALA A 224 -6.87 1.07 -17.59
N LEU A 225 -8.11 1.11 -18.09
CA LEU A 225 -8.62 0.19 -19.11
C LEU A 225 -7.87 0.30 -20.44
N ALA A 226 -7.62 1.52 -20.93
CA ALA A 226 -6.88 1.76 -22.16
C ALA A 226 -5.43 1.27 -22.05
N LYS A 227 -4.77 1.46 -20.89
CA LYS A 227 -3.41 0.97 -20.67
C LYS A 227 -3.34 -0.56 -20.53
N ALA A 228 -4.37 -1.20 -19.99
CA ALA A 228 -4.46 -2.66 -19.95
C ALA A 228 -4.45 -3.27 -21.38
N LYS A 229 -5.12 -2.62 -22.34
CA LYS A 229 -5.13 -3.03 -23.77
C LYS A 229 -3.76 -2.91 -24.44
N ASN A 230 -2.94 -1.95 -24.03
CA ASN A 230 -1.64 -1.67 -24.65
C ASN A 230 -0.49 -2.57 -24.19
N ASN A 231 -0.76 -3.54 -23.29
CA ASN A 231 0.24 -4.50 -22.79
C ASN A 231 1.54 -3.81 -22.30
N LYS A 232 1.42 -2.55 -21.83
CA LYS A 232 2.55 -1.74 -21.40
C LYS A 232 3.10 -2.38 -20.14
N GLN A 233 4.37 -2.76 -20.18
CA GLN A 233 5.03 -3.42 -19.06
C GLN A 233 5.18 -2.41 -17.92
N TRP A 234 4.61 -2.74 -16.77
CA TRP A 234 4.72 -1.95 -15.55
C TRP A 234 5.86 -2.46 -14.68
N ASP A 235 6.36 -1.56 -13.85
CA ASP A 235 7.49 -1.83 -13.00
C ASP A 235 7.11 -2.78 -11.85
N THR A 236 5.91 -2.67 -11.28
CA THR A 236 5.31 -3.61 -10.31
C THR A 236 3.77 -3.52 -10.29
N GLU A 237 3.09 -4.40 -9.55
CA GLU A 237 1.64 -4.26 -9.23
C GLU A 237 1.35 -2.96 -8.47
N GLU A 238 2.28 -2.47 -7.63
CA GLU A 238 2.17 -1.19 -6.91
C GLU A 238 2.22 0.03 -7.83
N ASP A 239 2.83 -0.07 -9.02
CA ASP A 239 2.89 1.02 -10.01
C ASP A 239 1.69 1.01 -10.96
N GLN A 240 0.91 -0.08 -10.94
CA GLN A 240 -0.24 -0.33 -11.80
C GLN A 240 -1.55 0.13 -11.12
N ILE A 241 -1.49 1.25 -10.39
CA ILE A 241 -2.64 1.77 -9.67
C ILE A 241 -3.57 2.47 -10.66
N GLY A 242 -4.66 1.80 -11.00
CA GLY A 242 -5.80 2.35 -11.74
C GLY A 242 -6.80 3.07 -10.84
N PHE A 243 -6.35 3.59 -9.70
CA PHE A 243 -7.15 4.28 -8.71
C PHE A 243 -6.31 5.28 -7.90
N LEU A 244 -6.96 6.15 -7.14
CA LEU A 244 -6.37 7.02 -6.13
C LEU A 244 -6.78 6.53 -4.76
N ASP A 245 -5.81 6.28 -3.92
CA ASP A 245 -6.01 6.01 -2.50
C ASP A 245 -5.45 7.19 -1.70
N PHE A 246 -6.34 8.04 -1.21
CA PHE A 246 -5.97 9.25 -0.47
C PHE A 246 -5.26 8.96 0.87
N SER A 247 -5.28 7.71 1.34
CA SER A 247 -4.49 7.31 2.50
C SER A 247 -3.00 7.15 2.23
N ARG A 248 -2.61 7.08 0.95
CA ARG A 248 -1.20 6.94 0.53
C ARG A 248 -0.50 8.29 0.55
N THR A 249 -0.20 8.78 1.75
CA THR A 249 0.49 10.06 1.98
C THR A 249 1.97 9.88 2.36
N GLN A 250 2.48 8.65 2.37
CA GLN A 250 3.86 8.34 2.71
C GLN A 250 4.66 7.96 1.46
N ILE A 251 5.91 8.39 1.43
CA ILE A 251 6.82 8.14 0.32
C ILE A 251 7.77 6.99 0.62
N LYS A 252 8.17 6.28 -0.44
CA LYS A 252 9.27 5.31 -0.43
C LYS A 252 10.30 5.67 -1.49
N ARG A 253 11.57 5.40 -1.24
CA ARG A 253 12.61 5.47 -2.27
C ARG A 253 12.78 4.11 -2.93
N ILE A 254 12.80 4.07 -4.26
CA ILE A 254 12.92 2.81 -5.01
C ILE A 254 14.19 2.83 -5.87
N TYR A 255 15.13 1.95 -5.55
CA TYR A 255 16.32 1.63 -6.34
C TYR A 255 16.04 0.47 -7.30
N ALA A 256 16.86 0.35 -8.35
CA ALA A 256 16.59 -0.54 -9.47
C ALA A 256 17.80 -1.41 -9.86
N ARG A 257 17.52 -2.56 -10.46
CA ARG A 257 18.52 -3.51 -10.99
C ARG A 257 19.52 -4.00 -9.94
N GLY A 258 19.06 -4.18 -8.70
CA GLY A 258 19.89 -4.68 -7.61
C GLY A 258 21.02 -3.75 -7.17
N ASP A 259 21.02 -2.48 -7.63
CA ASP A 259 22.06 -1.50 -7.32
C ASP A 259 21.45 -0.21 -6.72
N THR A 260 21.95 0.21 -5.56
CA THR A 260 21.53 1.44 -4.85
C THR A 260 22.08 2.71 -5.51
N LYS A 261 22.85 2.59 -6.59
CA LYS A 261 23.28 3.72 -7.44
C LYS A 261 22.35 3.93 -8.64
N LEU A 262 21.40 3.02 -8.87
CA LEU A 262 20.49 3.06 -10.02
C LEU A 262 19.05 3.31 -9.58
N GLY A 263 18.37 4.25 -10.22
CA GLY A 263 17.03 4.67 -9.82
C GLY A 263 17.06 5.69 -8.68
N GLY A 264 16.35 5.41 -7.58
CA GLY A 264 16.37 6.24 -6.38
C GLY A 264 15.33 7.36 -6.34
N ARG A 265 14.30 7.30 -7.19
CA ARG A 265 13.17 8.25 -7.13
C ARG A 265 12.25 7.93 -5.94
N PHE A 266 11.51 8.94 -5.49
CA PHE A 266 10.44 8.79 -4.50
C PHE A 266 9.13 8.39 -5.17
N TYR A 267 8.41 7.46 -4.56
CA TYR A 267 7.16 6.87 -5.04
C TYR A 267 6.11 6.81 -3.91
N HIS A 268 4.88 6.40 -4.27
CA HIS A 268 3.74 6.02 -3.42
C HIS A 268 2.81 7.16 -2.95
N GLY A 269 3.23 8.42 -2.98
CA GLY A 269 2.32 9.53 -2.68
C GLY A 269 1.16 9.59 -3.68
N TRP A 270 -0.09 9.61 -3.23
CA TRP A 270 -1.27 9.59 -4.11
C TRP A 270 -1.26 10.75 -5.12
N TRP A 271 -0.71 11.90 -4.74
CA TRP A 271 -0.54 13.08 -5.60
C TRP A 271 0.29 12.80 -6.87
N GLN A 272 1.16 11.78 -6.86
CA GLN A 272 1.93 11.39 -8.05
C GLN A 272 1.05 10.77 -9.14
N HIS A 273 -0.06 10.14 -8.73
CA HIS A 273 -1.02 9.48 -9.62
C HIS A 273 -2.11 10.44 -10.13
N VAL A 274 -2.19 11.64 -9.57
CA VAL A 274 -3.15 12.68 -9.98
C VAL A 274 -2.77 13.26 -11.34
N PRO A 275 -3.73 13.40 -12.29
CA PRO A 275 -3.48 14.08 -13.56
C PRO A 275 -2.95 15.50 -13.35
N SER A 276 -2.01 15.94 -14.20
CA SER A 276 -1.33 17.23 -14.06
C SER A 276 -2.28 18.43 -13.88
N HIS A 277 -3.35 18.53 -14.68
CA HIS A 277 -4.33 19.62 -14.56
C HIS A 277 -5.14 19.62 -13.26
N VAL A 278 -5.12 18.52 -12.50
CA VAL A 278 -5.82 18.42 -11.21
C VAL A 278 -4.90 18.77 -10.04
N ARG A 279 -3.57 18.65 -10.19
CA ARG A 279 -2.61 18.87 -9.10
C ARG A 279 -2.66 20.28 -8.52
N GLN A 280 -3.04 21.27 -9.33
CA GLN A 280 -3.26 22.65 -8.89
C GLN A 280 -4.38 22.79 -7.82
N HIS A 281 -5.22 21.78 -7.64
CA HIS A 281 -6.27 21.74 -6.63
C HIS A 281 -5.85 20.99 -5.36
N ILE A 282 -4.58 20.56 -5.26
CA ILE A 282 -4.08 19.92 -4.04
C ILE A 282 -3.97 20.98 -2.94
N GLU A 283 -4.53 20.64 -1.78
CA GLU A 283 -4.40 21.41 -0.55
C GLU A 283 -3.68 20.60 0.53
N ILE A 284 -2.91 21.30 1.36
CA ILE A 284 -2.29 20.78 2.56
C ILE A 284 -2.90 21.55 3.73
N ASP A 285 -3.59 20.85 4.62
CA ASP A 285 -4.35 21.44 5.75
C ASP A 285 -5.34 22.53 5.33
N GLY A 286 -5.95 22.40 4.15
CA GLY A 286 -6.88 23.37 3.59
C GLY A 286 -6.21 24.60 2.94
N TYR A 287 -4.87 24.64 2.89
CA TYR A 287 -4.13 25.69 2.20
C TYR A 287 -3.74 25.24 0.80
N LYS A 288 -3.98 26.11 -0.19
CA LYS A 288 -3.59 25.88 -1.58
C LYS A 288 -2.08 25.72 -1.71
N THR A 289 -1.68 24.72 -2.49
CA THR A 289 -0.28 24.50 -2.83
C THR A 289 0.14 25.34 -4.04
N VAL A 290 1.44 25.64 -4.12
CA VAL A 290 2.07 26.21 -5.31
C VAL A 290 3.03 25.17 -5.85
N GLU A 291 2.85 24.78 -7.11
CA GLU A 291 3.77 23.87 -7.79
C GLU A 291 5.02 24.63 -8.25
N ILE A 292 6.17 24.25 -7.72
CA ILE A 292 7.48 24.75 -8.16
C ILE A 292 8.09 23.68 -9.06
N ASP A 293 8.10 23.92 -10.37
CA ASP A 293 8.80 23.06 -11.32
C ASP A 293 10.24 23.53 -11.54
N PHE A 294 11.17 22.60 -11.46
CA PHE A 294 12.59 22.86 -11.69
C PHE A 294 12.93 22.59 -13.16
N SER A 295 12.64 23.57 -14.02
CA SER A 295 12.94 23.49 -15.45
C SER A 295 14.42 23.18 -15.70
N GLY A 296 14.70 22.09 -16.41
CA GLY A 296 16.06 21.71 -16.79
C GLY A 296 16.96 21.30 -15.61
N MET A 297 16.40 20.83 -14.49
CA MET A 297 17.18 20.44 -13.30
C MET A 297 18.32 19.46 -13.63
N SER A 298 18.08 18.47 -14.49
CA SER A 298 19.11 17.51 -14.90
C SER A 298 20.28 18.19 -15.64
N LEU A 299 19.99 19.15 -16.52
CA LEU A 299 21.00 19.92 -17.24
C LEU A 299 21.78 20.82 -16.28
N ARG A 300 21.09 21.48 -15.35
CA ARG A 300 21.73 22.34 -14.34
C ARG A 300 22.65 21.53 -13.41
N LEU A 301 22.22 20.35 -12.97
CA LEU A 301 23.03 19.44 -12.17
C LEU A 301 24.26 18.94 -12.95
N LEU A 302 24.11 18.61 -14.24
CA LEU A 302 25.23 18.23 -15.10
C LEU A 302 26.25 19.36 -15.22
N TYR A 303 25.78 20.58 -15.51
CA TYR A 303 26.61 21.76 -15.63
C TYR A 303 27.39 22.05 -14.34
N ALA A 304 26.70 22.00 -13.18
CA ALA A 304 27.32 22.18 -11.87
C ALA A 304 28.37 21.10 -11.55
N ARG A 305 28.12 19.84 -11.95
CA ARG A 305 29.07 18.74 -11.74
C ARG A 305 30.31 18.89 -12.61
N ASP A 306 30.12 19.24 -13.88
CA ASP A 306 31.19 19.32 -14.86
C ASP A 306 31.96 20.66 -14.76
N LYS A 307 31.55 21.57 -13.85
CA LYS A 307 32.13 22.91 -13.62
C LYS A 307 32.35 23.71 -14.92
N LEU A 308 31.46 23.53 -15.89
CA LEU A 308 31.40 24.40 -17.06
C LEU A 308 30.86 25.77 -16.66
#